data_AF-F3QH82-F1
#
_entry.id   AF-F3QH82-F1
#
_cell.length_a   1.000
_cell.length_b   1.000
_cell.length_c   1.000
_cell.angle_alpha   90.00
_cell.angle_beta   90.00
_cell.angle_gamma   90.00
#
_symmetry.space_group_name_H-M   'P 1'
#
loop_
_entity.id
_entity.type
_entity.pdbx_description
1 polymer ?
#
loop_
_entity_poly.entity_id
_entity_poly.type
_entity_poly.pdbx_seq_one_letter_code
_entity_poly.pdbx_strand_id
1 'polypeptide(L)'
;MKFGMIIDLNLCSSCGACALACKAENNTRTRGEGQSFNWADFLQETKGTFPNSTQIAIPVMCNHCENPQCVKVCPTGAMFISPEGVVLHNDEVCIGCRLCQKACPYSSAELGPESLDGKSYSVISFNPKGVDPRGDAATRPVLIEGVTGGALELAKKAGALPAYANLFKAGDTAAQRKEGVVEKCNFCYHRTSNGLNPACVDACPAGARIFGDLDDPKSAISAKMKASKVWRLQEDKGTNPKVFYVGQFSPRE
;
A
#
# COMPACT_ATOMS: atom_id res chain seq x y z
N MET A 1 -2.05 -22.56 -3.06
CA MET A 1 -2.62 -21.34 -2.48
C MET A 1 -1.75 -20.19 -2.93
N LYS A 2 -2.35 -19.27 -3.65
CA LYS A 2 -1.68 -18.15 -4.29
C LYS A 2 -2.56 -16.92 -4.18
N PHE A 3 -2.28 -16.09 -3.19
CA PHE A 3 -3.10 -14.90 -2.95
C PHE A 3 -2.95 -13.85 -4.05
N GLY A 4 -4.07 -13.25 -4.44
CA GLY A 4 -4.16 -12.15 -5.40
C GLY A 4 -5.32 -11.22 -5.08
N MET A 5 -5.45 -10.15 -5.87
CA MET A 5 -6.54 -9.18 -5.75
C MET A 5 -7.07 -8.77 -7.13
N ILE A 6 -8.39 -8.67 -7.27
CA ILE A 6 -9.05 -7.96 -8.37
C ILE A 6 -9.59 -6.63 -7.87
N ILE A 7 -9.45 -5.59 -8.68
CA ILE A 7 -10.05 -4.27 -8.47
C ILE A 7 -10.98 -3.96 -9.65
N ASP A 8 -12.28 -3.94 -9.40
CA ASP A 8 -13.30 -3.58 -10.39
C ASP A 8 -13.47 -2.06 -10.48
N LEU A 9 -12.93 -1.47 -11.55
CA LEU A 9 -12.97 -0.03 -11.77
C LEU A 9 -14.37 0.47 -12.16
N ASN A 10 -15.28 -0.42 -12.58
CA ASN A 10 -16.68 -0.04 -12.81
C ASN A 10 -17.42 0.22 -11.49
N LEU A 11 -16.93 -0.36 -10.38
CA LEU A 11 -17.48 -0.16 -9.03
C LEU A 11 -16.72 0.90 -8.23
N CYS A 12 -15.44 1.11 -8.55
CA CYS A 12 -14.60 2.07 -7.84
C CYS A 12 -15.11 3.50 -7.99
N SER A 13 -15.34 4.20 -6.88
CA SER A 13 -15.70 5.62 -6.85
C SER A 13 -14.52 6.55 -6.51
N SER A 14 -13.30 6.01 -6.42
CA SER A 14 -12.10 6.75 -6.01
C SER A 14 -12.21 7.48 -4.65
N CYS A 15 -13.03 6.98 -3.73
CA CYS A 15 -13.28 7.62 -2.43
C CYS A 15 -12.09 7.61 -1.44
N GLY A 16 -11.01 6.89 -1.73
CA GLY A 16 -9.83 6.85 -0.84
C GLY A 16 -9.97 5.98 0.41
N ALA A 17 -11.14 5.39 0.70
CA ALA A 17 -11.38 4.58 1.89
C ALA A 17 -10.36 3.42 2.04
N CYS A 18 -9.96 2.80 0.94
CA CYS A 18 -8.94 1.75 0.93
C CYS A 18 -7.54 2.24 1.36
N ALA A 19 -7.16 3.47 1.01
CA ALA A 19 -5.88 4.05 1.40
C ALA A 19 -5.88 4.46 2.87
N LEU A 20 -6.97 5.07 3.35
CA LEU A 20 -7.15 5.43 4.75
C LEU A 20 -7.19 4.19 5.66
N ALA A 21 -7.91 3.15 5.26
CA ALA A 21 -7.92 1.87 5.97
C ALA A 21 -6.52 1.24 6.01
N CYS A 22 -5.75 1.33 4.92
CA CYS A 22 -4.39 0.82 4.89
C CYS A 22 -3.46 1.58 5.85
N LYS A 23 -3.60 2.90 5.96
CA LYS A 23 -2.86 3.74 6.94
C LYS A 23 -3.22 3.34 8.37
N ALA A 24 -4.51 3.24 8.68
CA ALA A 24 -5.01 2.87 9.99
C ALA A 24 -4.61 1.44 10.41
N GLU A 25 -4.58 0.51 9.45
CA GLU A 25 -4.28 -0.90 9.70
C GLU A 25 -2.78 -1.19 9.74
N ASN A 26 -1.95 -0.43 9.03
CA ASN A 26 -0.54 -0.77 8.89
C ASN A 26 0.39 0.28 9.47
N ASN A 27 -0.13 1.31 10.13
CA ASN A 27 0.67 2.26 10.88
C ASN A 27 1.71 3.00 10.05
N THR A 28 1.39 3.23 8.77
CA THR A 28 2.33 3.92 7.88
C THR A 28 2.26 5.42 8.13
N ARG A 29 3.42 6.05 8.28
CA ARG A 29 3.53 7.50 8.58
C ARG A 29 2.99 8.39 7.46
N THR A 30 2.88 9.68 7.72
CA THR A 30 2.55 10.69 6.71
C THR A 30 3.70 10.90 5.71
N ARG A 31 3.39 11.53 4.57
CA ARG A 31 4.38 11.85 3.51
C ARG A 31 5.54 12.68 4.07
N GLY A 32 6.76 12.35 3.65
CA GLY A 32 7.98 13.07 4.02
C GLY A 32 9.20 12.51 3.29
N GLU A 33 10.29 13.27 3.22
CA GLU A 33 11.58 12.82 2.68
C GLU A 33 11.48 12.19 1.27
N GLY A 34 10.63 12.78 0.42
CA GLY A 34 10.40 12.31 -0.95
C GLY A 34 9.60 11.00 -1.05
N GLN A 35 8.97 10.52 0.03
CA GLN A 35 8.19 9.29 0.08
C GLN A 35 6.73 9.56 0.48
N SER A 36 5.76 8.81 -0.06
CA SER A 36 4.34 8.95 0.32
C SER A 36 3.94 8.11 1.53
N PHE A 37 4.63 6.99 1.79
CA PHE A 37 4.24 5.98 2.78
C PHE A 37 2.82 5.43 2.58
N ASN A 38 2.28 5.58 1.38
CA ASN A 38 0.97 5.06 0.99
C ASN A 38 1.15 3.66 0.43
N TRP A 39 0.78 2.65 1.22
CA TRP A 39 0.80 1.26 0.77
C TRP A 39 -0.37 0.92 -0.16
N ALA A 40 -1.48 1.63 -0.01
CA ALA A 40 -2.52 1.75 -1.02
C ALA A 40 -2.59 3.24 -1.40
N ASP A 41 -2.53 3.52 -2.70
CA ASP A 41 -2.48 4.87 -3.27
C ASP A 41 -3.33 4.93 -4.54
N PHE A 42 -3.27 6.03 -5.29
CA PHE A 42 -3.97 6.21 -6.55
C PHE A 42 -3.06 6.75 -7.64
N LEU A 43 -3.19 6.20 -8.85
CA LEU A 43 -2.77 6.85 -10.07
C LEU A 43 -3.98 7.60 -10.64
N GLN A 44 -3.86 8.91 -10.83
CA GLN A 44 -4.93 9.78 -11.30
C GLN A 44 -4.51 10.56 -12.55
N GLU A 45 -5.46 10.75 -13.44
CA GLU A 45 -5.27 11.51 -14.67
C GLU A 45 -6.57 12.21 -15.05
N THR A 46 -6.50 13.47 -15.47
CA THR A 46 -7.63 14.19 -16.07
C THR A 46 -7.36 14.34 -17.56
N LYS A 47 -8.28 13.85 -18.38
CA LYS A 47 -8.23 13.94 -19.84
C LYS A 47 -9.31 14.86 -20.37
N GLY A 48 -9.10 15.39 -21.58
CA GLY A 48 -10.06 16.24 -22.26
C GLY A 48 -9.93 17.71 -21.90
N THR A 49 -10.87 18.50 -22.38
CA THR A 49 -10.90 19.96 -22.23
C THR A 49 -12.27 20.36 -21.73
N PHE A 50 -12.34 21.31 -20.80
CA PHE A 50 -13.60 21.83 -20.28
C PHE A 50 -14.58 22.20 -21.41
N PRO A 51 -15.89 21.84 -21.31
CA PRO A 51 -16.53 21.10 -20.21
C PRO A 51 -16.42 19.57 -20.32
N ASN A 52 -15.84 19.05 -21.41
CA ASN A 52 -15.74 17.62 -21.72
C ASN A 52 -14.44 17.02 -21.18
N SER A 53 -14.29 17.04 -19.85
CA SER A 53 -13.16 16.40 -19.17
C SER A 53 -13.58 15.11 -18.48
N THR A 54 -12.70 14.11 -18.50
CA THR A 54 -12.87 12.82 -17.81
C THR A 54 -11.76 12.64 -16.79
N GLN A 55 -12.13 12.38 -15.54
CA GLN A 55 -11.19 11.97 -14.51
C GLN A 55 -11.05 10.45 -14.51
N ILE A 56 -9.81 9.96 -14.47
CA ILE A 56 -9.46 8.55 -14.34
C ILE A 56 -8.75 8.40 -13.01
N ALA A 57 -9.16 7.38 -12.24
CA ALA A 57 -8.50 7.01 -11.01
C ALA A 57 -8.32 5.49 -10.92
N ILE A 58 -7.08 5.06 -10.74
CA ILE A 58 -6.70 3.66 -10.62
C ILE A 58 -6.09 3.47 -9.23
N PRO A 59 -6.74 2.72 -8.31
CA PRO A 59 -6.13 2.38 -7.04
C PRO A 59 -4.89 1.52 -7.28
N VAL A 60 -3.75 1.91 -6.72
CA VAL A 60 -2.46 1.23 -6.88
C VAL A 60 -1.93 0.76 -5.52
N MET A 61 -1.19 -0.34 -5.53
CA MET A 61 -0.55 -0.92 -4.35
C MET A 61 0.57 -1.89 -4.79
N CYS A 62 1.28 -2.51 -3.84
CA CYS A 62 2.20 -3.59 -4.19
C CYS A 62 1.45 -4.70 -4.94
N ASN A 63 1.98 -5.11 -6.09
CA ASN A 63 1.36 -6.11 -6.95
C ASN A 63 1.58 -7.55 -6.50
N HIS A 64 2.40 -7.77 -5.47
CA HIS A 64 2.85 -9.09 -5.00
C HIS A 64 3.20 -10.02 -6.17
N CYS A 65 4.02 -9.50 -7.09
CA CYS A 65 4.44 -10.14 -8.34
C CYS A 65 4.87 -11.60 -8.16
N GLU A 66 4.54 -12.47 -9.12
CA GLU A 66 5.07 -13.85 -9.17
C GLU A 66 6.56 -13.88 -9.52
N ASN A 67 7.01 -12.89 -10.29
CA ASN A 67 8.41 -12.69 -10.64
C ASN A 67 8.93 -11.36 -10.04
N PRO A 68 9.02 -11.25 -8.69
CA PRO A 68 9.29 -9.99 -8.01
C PRO A 68 10.76 -9.58 -8.12
N GLN A 69 11.03 -8.51 -8.85
CA GLN A 69 12.40 -7.98 -8.98
C GLN A 69 12.98 -7.52 -7.65
N CYS A 70 12.13 -7.00 -6.75
CA CYS A 70 12.53 -6.55 -5.41
C CYS A 70 13.11 -7.67 -4.53
N VAL A 71 12.66 -8.92 -4.72
CA VAL A 71 13.22 -10.11 -4.04
C VAL A 71 14.55 -10.48 -4.67
N LYS A 72 14.62 -10.55 -6.00
CA LYS A 72 15.84 -10.96 -6.74
C LYS A 72 17.07 -10.11 -6.42
N VAL A 73 16.87 -8.80 -6.26
CA VAL A 73 17.98 -7.86 -6.01
C VAL A 73 18.31 -7.68 -4.53
N CYS A 74 17.57 -8.32 -3.62
CA CYS A 74 17.77 -8.13 -2.18
C CYS A 74 18.99 -8.95 -1.71
N PRO A 75 20.08 -8.30 -1.26
CA PRO A 75 21.32 -9.01 -0.94
C PRO A 75 21.28 -9.75 0.41
N THR A 76 20.32 -9.42 1.28
CA THR A 76 20.22 -9.96 2.64
C THR A 76 19.08 -10.95 2.84
N GLY A 77 18.26 -11.17 1.81
CA GLY A 77 17.02 -11.95 1.95
C GLY A 77 15.90 -11.22 2.71
N ALA A 78 16.04 -9.92 3.00
CA ALA A 78 14.99 -9.13 3.65
C ALA A 78 13.67 -9.14 2.86
N MET A 79 13.72 -9.11 1.53
CA MET A 79 12.55 -9.31 0.66
C MET A 79 12.44 -10.80 0.33
N PHE A 80 11.28 -11.40 0.61
CA PHE A 80 11.04 -12.83 0.39
C PHE A 80 9.58 -13.09 -0.03
N ILE A 81 9.28 -14.32 -0.42
CA ILE A 81 7.93 -14.76 -0.82
C ILE A 81 7.41 -15.75 0.22
N SER A 82 6.21 -15.53 0.76
CA SER A 82 5.54 -16.47 1.68
C SER A 82 5.06 -17.74 0.94
N PRO A 83 4.69 -18.81 1.66
CA PRO A 83 4.10 -20.02 1.07
C PRO A 83 2.85 -19.74 0.22
N GLU A 84 2.05 -18.74 0.58
CA GLU A 84 0.84 -18.28 -0.12
C GLU A 84 1.15 -17.32 -1.29
N GLY A 85 2.44 -17.12 -1.58
CA GLY A 85 2.93 -16.27 -2.67
C GLY A 85 2.92 -14.78 -2.34
N VAL A 86 2.79 -14.37 -1.08
CA VAL A 86 2.82 -12.94 -0.72
C VAL A 86 4.26 -12.48 -0.65
N VAL A 87 4.64 -11.48 -1.44
CA VAL A 87 5.95 -10.83 -1.28
C VAL A 87 5.95 -10.07 0.05
N LEU A 88 6.83 -10.44 0.99
CA LEU A 88 6.96 -9.89 2.35
C LEU A 88 8.33 -9.24 2.56
N HIS A 89 8.50 -8.58 3.71
CA HIS A 89 9.71 -7.87 4.10
C HIS A 89 10.06 -8.12 5.57
N ASN A 90 11.25 -8.64 5.84
CA ASN A 90 11.81 -8.74 7.19
C ASN A 90 12.70 -7.53 7.48
N ASP A 91 12.29 -6.70 8.44
CA ASP A 91 13.02 -5.48 8.80
C ASP A 91 14.32 -5.73 9.56
N GLU A 92 14.47 -6.90 10.22
CA GLU A 92 15.62 -7.19 11.08
C GLU A 92 16.91 -7.39 10.29
N VAL A 93 16.78 -7.86 9.05
CA VAL A 93 17.91 -8.11 8.14
C VAL A 93 17.96 -7.09 6.99
N CYS A 94 17.08 -6.09 7.00
CA CYS A 94 17.08 -5.03 6.00
C CYS A 94 18.19 -4.01 6.29
N ILE A 95 19.11 -3.87 5.34
CA ILE A 95 20.25 -2.92 5.45
C ILE A 95 19.98 -1.55 4.83
N GLY A 96 18.76 -1.30 4.34
CA GLY A 96 18.39 0.01 3.79
C GLY A 96 19.05 0.37 2.47
N CYS A 97 19.53 -0.59 1.68
CA CYS A 97 20.25 -0.33 0.43
C CYS A 97 19.36 0.18 -0.72
N ARG A 98 18.03 0.10 -0.57
CA ARG A 98 17.01 0.56 -1.54
C ARG A 98 17.08 -0.08 -2.93
N LEU A 99 17.86 -1.14 -3.11
CA LEU A 99 17.92 -1.90 -4.37
C LEU A 99 16.54 -2.42 -4.78
N CYS A 100 15.75 -2.90 -3.81
CA CYS A 100 14.38 -3.36 -4.03
C CYS A 100 13.45 -2.24 -4.52
N GLN A 101 13.61 -1.02 -4.00
CA GLN A 101 12.86 0.16 -4.43
C GLN A 101 13.23 0.54 -5.87
N LYS A 102 14.53 0.55 -6.19
CA LYS A 102 15.04 0.84 -7.55
C LYS A 102 14.61 -0.21 -8.59
N ALA A 103 14.55 -1.48 -8.21
CA ALA A 103 14.22 -2.57 -9.13
C ALA A 103 12.71 -2.77 -9.33
N CYS A 104 11.88 -2.24 -8.44
CA CYS A 104 10.43 -2.38 -8.53
C CYS A 104 9.89 -1.41 -9.60
N PRO A 105 9.24 -1.91 -10.68
CA PRO A 105 8.73 -1.03 -11.74
C PRO A 105 7.55 -0.14 -11.30
N TYR A 106 7.00 -0.41 -10.12
CA TYR A 106 5.89 0.33 -9.50
C TYR A 106 6.37 1.28 -8.40
N SER A 107 7.67 1.53 -8.31
CA SER A 107 8.27 2.31 -7.23
C SER A 107 9.23 3.35 -7.76
N SER A 108 9.24 4.50 -7.09
CA SER A 108 10.16 5.61 -7.32
C SER A 108 10.97 5.85 -6.06
N ALA A 109 12.25 6.18 -6.24
CA ALA A 109 13.14 6.54 -5.14
C ALA A 109 12.74 7.89 -4.51
N GLU A 110 12.22 8.82 -5.31
CA GLU A 110 11.68 10.08 -4.83
C GLU A 110 10.40 10.41 -5.61
N LEU A 111 9.45 11.04 -4.92
CA LEU A 111 8.20 11.53 -5.48
C LEU A 111 8.21 13.05 -5.51
N GLY A 112 8.03 13.62 -6.70
CA GLY A 112 7.94 15.06 -6.89
C GLY A 112 6.54 15.62 -6.61
N PRO A 113 6.35 16.93 -6.81
CA PRO A 113 5.06 17.61 -6.61
C PRO A 113 3.91 16.98 -7.41
N GLU A 114 4.18 16.41 -8.59
CA GLU A 114 3.18 15.75 -9.43
C GLU A 114 2.53 14.53 -8.76
N SER A 115 3.20 13.93 -7.78
CA SER A 115 2.62 12.85 -6.98
C SER A 115 1.48 13.33 -6.06
N LEU A 116 1.38 14.64 -5.78
CA LEU A 116 0.27 15.22 -5.00
C LEU A 116 -1.02 15.26 -5.81
N ASP A 117 -0.90 15.34 -7.14
CA ASP A 117 -2.03 15.24 -8.08
C ASP A 117 -2.32 13.78 -8.47
N GLY A 118 -1.67 12.80 -7.84
CA GLY A 118 -1.80 11.38 -8.18
C GLY A 118 -1.16 10.97 -9.50
N LYS A 119 -0.33 11.81 -10.15
CA LYS A 119 0.30 11.47 -11.45
C LYS A 119 1.46 10.47 -11.32
N SER A 120 2.07 10.41 -10.15
CA SER A 120 3.14 9.47 -9.83
C SER A 120 2.93 8.86 -8.44
N TYR A 121 3.39 7.62 -8.25
CA TYR A 121 3.22 6.87 -7.00
C TYR A 121 4.45 5.98 -6.75
N SER A 122 4.54 5.43 -5.54
CA SER A 122 5.59 4.46 -5.20
C SER A 122 5.07 3.41 -4.22
N VAL A 123 5.22 2.12 -4.57
CA VAL A 123 4.71 1.02 -3.72
C VAL A 123 5.69 0.55 -2.64
N ILE A 124 6.94 1.02 -2.68
CA ILE A 124 7.96 0.79 -1.64
C ILE A 124 8.42 2.15 -1.15
N SER A 125 8.29 2.40 0.15
CA SER A 125 8.80 3.60 0.81
C SER A 125 10.07 3.28 1.60
N PHE A 126 10.91 4.28 1.83
CA PHE A 126 12.14 4.15 2.62
C PHE A 126 12.08 5.05 3.85
N ASN A 127 12.35 4.50 5.04
CA ASN A 127 12.50 5.27 6.27
C ASN A 127 13.98 5.70 6.39
N PRO A 128 14.34 6.98 6.22
CA PRO A 128 15.73 7.41 6.25
C PRO A 128 16.34 7.27 7.65
N LYS A 129 17.67 7.08 7.71
CA LYS A 129 18.41 7.09 8.98
C LYS A 129 18.43 8.50 9.58
N GLY A 130 18.33 8.59 10.90
CA GLY A 130 18.24 9.86 11.62
C GLY A 130 16.86 10.52 11.57
N VAL A 131 15.85 9.87 10.99
CA VAL A 131 14.49 10.38 10.87
C VAL A 131 13.55 9.44 11.62
N ASP A 132 12.79 9.99 12.56
CA ASP A 132 11.81 9.22 13.32
C ASP A 132 10.75 8.62 12.36
N PRO A 133 10.60 7.28 12.29
CA PRO A 133 9.62 6.62 11.43
C PRO A 133 8.16 6.89 11.79
N ARG A 134 7.89 7.65 12.85
CA ARG A 134 6.55 8.18 13.16
C ARG A 134 6.26 9.52 12.46
N GLY A 135 7.26 10.11 11.80
CA GLY A 135 7.11 11.34 11.01
C GLY A 135 6.68 12.54 11.85
N ASP A 136 5.74 13.32 11.31
CA ASP A 136 5.19 14.52 11.96
C ASP A 136 4.58 14.24 13.34
N ALA A 137 4.03 13.04 13.56
CA ALA A 137 3.50 12.64 14.85
C ALA A 137 4.57 12.67 15.96
N ALA A 138 5.85 12.43 15.64
CA ALA A 138 6.94 12.50 16.62
C ALA A 138 7.61 13.88 16.71
N THR A 139 7.57 14.67 15.63
CA THR A 139 8.37 15.90 15.53
C THR A 139 7.56 17.20 15.66
N ARG A 140 6.22 17.13 15.60
CA ARG A 140 5.37 18.32 15.66
C ARG A 140 5.55 19.06 17.00
N PRO A 141 5.98 20.34 16.99
CA PRO A 141 6.24 21.07 18.21
C PRO A 141 4.93 21.46 18.92
N VAL A 142 5.03 21.61 20.24
CA VAL A 142 4.03 22.34 21.03
C VAL A 142 4.16 23.83 20.67
N LEU A 143 3.08 24.42 20.14
CA LEU A 143 3.09 25.81 19.67
C LEU A 143 2.96 26.80 20.83
N ILE A 144 2.11 26.46 21.80
CA ILE A 144 1.84 27.24 23.01
C ILE A 144 1.88 26.28 24.19
N GLU A 145 2.85 26.48 25.07
CA GLU A 145 3.05 25.66 26.27
C GLU A 145 1.79 25.68 27.15
N GLY A 146 1.33 24.51 27.57
CA GLY A 146 0.12 24.35 28.40
C GLY A 146 -1.22 24.51 27.67
N VAL A 147 -1.24 24.98 26.42
CA VAL A 147 -2.48 25.18 25.63
C VAL A 147 -2.59 24.18 24.48
N THR A 148 -1.51 23.98 23.73
CA THR A 148 -1.41 22.96 22.67
C THR A 148 -0.63 21.76 23.19
N GLY A 149 -0.95 20.55 22.71
CA GLY A 149 -0.25 19.32 23.09
C GLY A 149 0.48 18.69 21.92
N GLY A 150 1.58 17.98 22.22
CA GLY A 150 2.24 17.11 21.24
C GLY A 150 1.44 15.83 21.02
N ALA A 151 1.49 15.26 19.80
CA ALA A 151 0.73 14.04 19.49
C ALA A 151 1.11 12.85 20.39
N LEU A 152 2.41 12.64 20.63
CA LEU A 152 2.90 11.58 21.52
C LEU A 152 2.59 11.86 23.00
N GLU A 153 2.65 13.12 23.42
CA GLU A 153 2.29 13.52 24.78
C GLU A 153 0.81 13.25 25.06
N LEU A 154 -0.06 13.61 24.12
CA LEU A 154 -1.49 13.35 24.21
C LEU A 154 -1.79 11.85 24.22
N ALA A 155 -1.16 11.06 23.33
CA ALA A 155 -1.32 9.61 23.32
C ALA A 155 -0.93 8.99 24.67
N LYS A 156 0.22 9.40 25.23
CA LYS A 156 0.68 8.95 26.56
C LYS A 156 -0.30 9.33 27.67
N LYS A 157 -0.79 10.59 27.69
CA LYS A 157 -1.77 11.07 28.68
C LYS A 157 -3.09 10.32 28.59
N ALA A 158 -3.53 10.00 27.38
CA ALA A 158 -4.77 9.27 27.14
C ALA A 158 -4.67 7.76 27.39
N GLY A 159 -3.46 7.22 27.65
CA GLY A 159 -3.23 5.78 27.66
C GLY A 159 -3.54 5.13 26.30
N ALA A 160 -3.55 5.93 25.23
CA ALA A 160 -3.87 5.51 23.89
C ALA A 160 -2.60 5.08 23.15
N LEU A 161 -2.81 4.30 22.09
CA LEU A 161 -1.75 4.03 21.13
C LEU A 161 -1.32 5.35 20.45
N PRO A 162 -0.02 5.50 20.10
CA PRO A 162 0.41 6.63 19.31
C PRO A 162 -0.40 6.71 18.01
N ALA A 163 -0.50 7.91 17.44
CA ALA A 163 -1.23 8.11 16.18
C ALA A 163 -0.76 7.10 15.13
N TYR A 164 -1.73 6.51 14.41
CA TYR A 164 -1.47 5.47 13.42
C TYR A 164 -0.80 4.23 14.04
N ALA A 165 -1.22 3.77 15.22
CA ALA A 165 -0.77 2.49 15.76
C ALA A 165 -1.98 1.59 16.07
N ASN A 166 -2.01 0.42 15.46
CA ASN A 166 -2.83 -0.71 15.89
C ASN A 166 -1.94 -1.78 16.56
N LEU A 167 -2.53 -2.53 17.51
CA LEU A 167 -1.82 -3.58 18.28
C LEU A 167 -1.97 -4.97 17.65
N PHE A 168 -2.02 -5.09 16.32
CA PHE A 168 -2.00 -6.41 15.70
C PHE A 168 -0.60 -7.02 15.84
N LYS A 169 -0.48 -8.04 16.70
CA LYS A 169 0.72 -8.87 16.83
C LYS A 169 0.62 -10.01 15.84
N ALA A 170 1.29 -9.89 14.70
CA ALA A 170 1.20 -10.91 13.66
C ALA A 170 2.52 -11.48 13.17
N GLY A 171 3.64 -11.08 13.78
CA GLY A 171 4.95 -11.68 13.53
C GLY A 171 5.53 -11.43 12.14
N ASP A 172 4.78 -10.82 11.21
CA ASP A 172 5.16 -10.55 9.83
C ASP A 172 5.65 -9.11 9.61
N THR A 173 5.15 -8.16 10.40
CA THR A 173 5.54 -6.74 10.35
C THR A 173 5.48 -6.10 11.73
N ALA A 174 6.49 -5.28 12.06
CA ALA A 174 6.48 -4.50 13.28
C ALA A 174 5.40 -3.42 13.24
N ALA A 175 4.69 -3.23 14.35
CA ALA A 175 3.66 -2.20 14.48
C ALA A 175 4.21 -0.79 14.24
N GLN A 176 5.47 -0.55 14.55
CA GLN A 176 6.21 0.68 14.26
C GLN A 176 7.48 0.31 13.49
N ARG A 177 7.77 1.03 12.40
CA ARG A 177 8.96 0.77 11.57
C ARG A 177 10.21 1.32 12.23
N LYS A 178 11.34 0.73 11.86
CA LYS A 178 12.67 1.24 12.20
C LYS A 178 13.11 2.26 11.15
N GLU A 179 14.02 3.14 11.53
CA GLU A 179 14.73 3.94 10.55
C GLU A 179 15.72 3.07 9.77
N GLY A 180 16.15 3.52 8.60
CA GLY A 180 17.10 2.80 7.75
C GLY A 180 16.54 1.56 7.05
N VAL A 181 15.23 1.30 7.09
CA VAL A 181 14.60 0.16 6.39
C VAL A 181 13.52 0.62 5.42
N VAL A 182 13.26 -0.22 4.41
CA VAL A 182 12.12 -0.01 3.50
C VAL A 182 10.84 -0.59 4.09
N GLU A 183 9.71 -0.17 3.54
CA GLU A 183 8.41 -0.73 3.88
C GLU A 183 7.47 -0.71 2.67
N LYS A 184 6.49 -1.63 2.66
CA LYS A 184 5.57 -1.80 1.54
C LYS A 184 4.34 -2.61 1.97
N CYS A 185 3.28 -2.53 1.17
CA CYS A 185 2.12 -3.41 1.32
C CYS A 185 2.53 -4.89 1.49
N ASN A 186 1.91 -5.53 2.47
CA ASN A 186 2.05 -6.94 2.83
C ASN A 186 0.76 -7.74 2.56
N PHE A 187 -0.21 -7.21 1.80
CA PHE A 187 -1.56 -7.77 1.66
C PHE A 187 -2.29 -7.98 3.00
N CYS A 188 -1.92 -7.19 4.02
CA CYS A 188 -2.35 -7.43 5.40
C CYS A 188 -2.15 -8.90 5.77
N TYR A 189 -0.94 -9.43 5.57
CA TYR A 189 -0.66 -10.86 5.81
C TYR A 189 -1.00 -11.26 7.25
N HIS A 190 -0.85 -10.34 8.19
CA HIS A 190 -1.37 -10.43 9.55
C HIS A 190 -2.87 -10.75 9.69
N ARG A 191 -3.70 -10.29 8.76
CA ARG A 191 -5.14 -10.60 8.69
C ARG A 191 -5.40 -11.87 7.90
N THR A 192 -4.80 -11.96 6.71
CA THR A 192 -5.11 -13.01 5.73
C THR A 192 -4.62 -14.40 6.15
N SER A 193 -3.51 -14.48 6.90
CA SER A 193 -3.07 -15.71 7.56
C SER A 193 -4.06 -16.24 8.61
N ASN A 194 -4.96 -15.38 9.12
CA ASN A 194 -6.01 -15.71 10.08
C ASN A 194 -7.40 -15.82 9.42
N GLY A 195 -7.47 -15.93 8.09
CA GLY A 195 -8.74 -16.07 7.35
C GLY A 195 -9.56 -14.78 7.26
N LEU A 196 -8.99 -13.64 7.62
CA LEU A 196 -9.64 -12.33 7.48
C LEU A 196 -9.27 -11.67 6.15
N ASN A 197 -10.11 -10.77 5.66
CA ASN A 197 -9.80 -9.96 4.48
C ASN A 197 -8.72 -8.91 4.79
N PRO A 198 -7.99 -8.42 3.76
CA PRO A 198 -7.21 -7.19 3.90
C PRO A 198 -8.11 -6.01 4.27
N ALA A 199 -7.62 -5.08 5.11
CA ALA A 199 -8.42 -3.94 5.56
C ALA A 199 -8.92 -3.06 4.41
N CYS A 200 -8.17 -2.95 3.31
CA CYS A 200 -8.60 -2.20 2.14
C CYS A 200 -9.78 -2.84 1.40
N VAL A 201 -9.97 -4.16 1.53
CA VAL A 201 -11.13 -4.89 0.99
C VAL A 201 -12.35 -4.63 1.86
N ASP A 202 -12.23 -4.82 3.18
CA ASP A 202 -13.34 -4.60 4.13
C ASP A 202 -13.82 -3.14 4.12
N ALA A 203 -12.92 -2.18 3.91
CA ALA A 203 -13.25 -0.76 3.88
C ALA A 203 -13.87 -0.28 2.55
N CYS A 204 -13.94 -1.12 1.52
CA CYS A 204 -14.44 -0.69 0.21
C CYS A 204 -15.98 -0.68 0.20
N PRO A 205 -16.64 0.50 0.16
CA PRO A 205 -18.10 0.57 0.28
C PRO A 205 -18.83 -0.03 -0.92
N ALA A 206 -18.18 -0.03 -2.08
CA ALA A 206 -18.75 -0.54 -3.33
C ALA A 206 -18.42 -2.02 -3.59
N GLY A 207 -17.65 -2.69 -2.73
CA GLY A 207 -17.18 -4.05 -2.97
C GLY A 207 -16.28 -4.19 -4.21
N ALA A 208 -15.59 -3.10 -4.59
CA ALA A 208 -14.76 -3.06 -5.79
C ALA A 208 -13.50 -3.92 -5.68
N ARG A 209 -13.05 -4.26 -4.48
CA ARG A 209 -11.82 -5.04 -4.26
C ARG A 209 -12.18 -6.45 -3.82
N ILE A 210 -11.66 -7.44 -4.52
CA ILE A 210 -11.89 -8.86 -4.24
C ILE A 210 -10.53 -9.50 -4.01
N PHE A 211 -10.29 -10.02 -2.81
CA PHE A 211 -9.07 -10.73 -2.45
C PHE A 211 -9.35 -12.21 -2.28
N GLY A 212 -8.37 -13.07 -2.58
CA GLY A 212 -8.50 -14.50 -2.32
C GLY A 212 -7.41 -15.34 -2.96
N ASP A 213 -7.58 -16.66 -2.87
CA ASP A 213 -6.71 -17.66 -3.49
C ASP A 213 -7.04 -17.81 -4.99
N LEU A 214 -6.05 -17.51 -5.84
CA LEU A 214 -6.13 -17.67 -7.30
C LEU A 214 -6.12 -19.14 -7.73
N ASP A 215 -5.59 -20.04 -6.90
CA ASP A 215 -5.55 -21.48 -7.19
C ASP A 215 -6.88 -22.18 -6.84
N ASP A 216 -7.70 -21.59 -5.97
CA ASP A 216 -9.01 -22.13 -5.59
C ASP A 216 -10.06 -21.74 -6.64
N PRO A 217 -10.59 -22.69 -7.44
CA PRO A 217 -11.60 -22.39 -8.46
C PRO A 217 -12.95 -21.95 -7.88
N LYS A 218 -13.19 -22.14 -6.57
CA LYS A 218 -14.40 -21.74 -5.86
C LYS A 218 -14.29 -20.35 -5.22
N SER A 219 -13.09 -19.74 -5.22
CA SER A 219 -12.89 -18.43 -4.63
C SER A 219 -13.60 -17.33 -5.43
N ALA A 220 -14.01 -16.25 -4.74
CA ALA A 220 -14.66 -15.11 -5.37
C ALA A 220 -13.76 -14.45 -6.44
N ILE A 221 -12.45 -14.43 -6.20
CA ILE A 221 -11.48 -13.90 -7.16
C ILE A 221 -11.42 -14.79 -8.42
N SER A 222 -11.38 -16.11 -8.30
CA SER A 222 -11.39 -17.04 -9.43
C SER A 222 -12.68 -16.96 -10.25
N ALA A 223 -13.82 -16.80 -9.58
CA ALA A 223 -15.10 -16.57 -10.26
C ALA A 223 -15.07 -15.26 -11.07
N LYS A 224 -14.55 -14.17 -10.49
CA LYS A 224 -14.45 -12.87 -11.17
C LYS A 224 -13.43 -12.89 -12.31
N MET A 225 -12.29 -13.58 -12.16
CA MET A 225 -11.30 -13.79 -13.23
C MET A 225 -11.94 -14.45 -14.46
N LYS A 226 -12.81 -15.46 -14.26
CA LYS A 226 -13.51 -16.16 -15.35
C LYS A 226 -14.59 -15.29 -16.01
N ALA A 227 -15.28 -14.48 -15.20
CA ALA A 227 -16.43 -13.70 -15.64
C ALA A 227 -16.07 -12.34 -16.28
N SER A 228 -14.81 -11.92 -16.25
CA SER A 228 -14.43 -10.56 -16.65
C SER A 228 -13.12 -10.52 -17.43
N LYS A 229 -13.04 -9.65 -18.43
CA LYS A 229 -11.76 -9.30 -19.07
C LYS A 229 -10.94 -8.50 -18.07
N VAL A 230 -9.80 -9.06 -17.67
CA VAL A 230 -8.86 -8.43 -16.75
C VAL A 230 -7.65 -7.88 -17.47
N TRP A 231 -7.02 -6.87 -16.87
CA TRP A 231 -5.72 -6.35 -17.27
C TRP A 231 -4.86 -6.07 -16.04
N ARG A 232 -3.54 -5.99 -16.19
CA ARG A 232 -2.61 -5.66 -15.09
C ARG A 232 -1.77 -4.43 -15.44
N LEU A 233 -1.24 -3.79 -14.41
CA LEU A 233 -0.34 -2.65 -14.58
C LEU A 233 1.04 -3.10 -15.05
N GLN A 234 1.59 -2.42 -16.05
CA GLN A 234 2.96 -2.60 -16.55
C GLN A 234 3.32 -4.07 -16.87
N GLU A 235 2.45 -4.77 -17.61
CA GLU A 235 2.69 -6.17 -18.00
C GLU A 235 3.98 -6.35 -18.82
N ASP A 236 4.38 -5.33 -19.58
CA ASP A 236 5.61 -5.27 -20.36
C ASP A 236 6.88 -5.46 -19.51
N LYS A 237 6.80 -5.24 -18.19
CA LYS A 237 7.93 -5.39 -17.27
C LYS A 237 8.19 -6.84 -16.85
N GLY A 238 7.36 -7.80 -17.28
CA GLY A 238 7.60 -9.23 -17.05
C GLY A 238 7.59 -9.66 -15.57
N THR A 239 6.98 -8.87 -14.68
CA THR A 239 6.92 -9.19 -13.24
C THR A 239 5.77 -10.12 -12.87
N ASN A 240 4.82 -10.35 -13.79
CA ASN A 240 3.58 -11.11 -13.56
C ASN A 240 2.84 -10.64 -12.30
N PRO A 241 2.23 -9.43 -12.32
CA PRO A 241 1.45 -8.90 -11.20
C PRO A 241 0.30 -9.81 -10.80
N LYS A 242 0.01 -9.88 -9.50
CA LYS A 242 -1.16 -10.59 -8.93
C LYS A 242 -2.27 -9.64 -8.48
N VAL A 243 -2.18 -8.37 -8.86
CA VAL A 243 -3.29 -7.41 -8.80
C VAL A 243 -3.81 -7.21 -10.21
N PHE A 244 -5.10 -7.44 -10.38
CA PHE A 244 -5.80 -7.41 -11.65
C PHE A 244 -6.86 -6.31 -11.60
N TYR A 245 -7.13 -5.70 -12.75
CA TYR A 245 -8.13 -4.66 -12.90
C TYR A 245 -9.21 -5.09 -13.88
N VAL A 246 -10.45 -4.72 -13.61
CA VAL A 246 -11.61 -4.94 -14.50
C VAL A 246 -12.17 -3.59 -14.94
N GLY A 247 -12.48 -3.48 -16.23
CA GLY A 247 -13.07 -2.28 -16.81
C GLY A 247 -12.14 -1.07 -16.79
N GLN A 248 -12.75 0.12 -16.84
CA GLN A 248 -12.08 1.41 -16.75
C GLN A 248 -12.90 2.29 -15.81
N PHE A 249 -12.22 3.14 -15.04
CA PHE A 249 -12.91 4.14 -14.24
C PHE A 249 -13.69 5.08 -15.15
N SER A 250 -15.00 5.17 -14.93
CA SER A 250 -15.90 6.12 -15.59
C SER A 250 -16.70 6.82 -14.50
N PRO A 251 -16.83 8.16 -14.53
CA PRO A 251 -17.91 8.83 -13.82
C PRO A 251 -19.21 8.14 -14.25
N ARG A 252 -19.99 7.64 -13.29
CA ARG A 252 -21.34 7.17 -13.59
C ARG A 252 -22.20 8.42 -13.78
N GLU A 253 -22.88 8.50 -14.93
CA GLU A 253 -23.99 9.43 -15.13
C GLU A 253 -25.17 9.09 -14.22
#